data_AF-A0A960YA62-F1
#
_entry.id   AF-A0A960YA62-F1
#
_cell.length_a   1.000
_cell.length_b   1.000
_cell.length_c   1.000
_cell.angle_alpha   90.00
_cell.angle_beta   90.00
_cell.angle_gamma   90.00
#
_symmetry.space_group_name_H-M   'P 1'
#
loop_
_entity.id
_entity.type
_entity.pdbx_description
1 polymer ?
#
loop_
_entity_poly.entity_id
_entity_poly.type
_entity_poly.pdbx_seq_one_letter_code
_entity_poly.pdbx_strand_id
1 'polypeptide(L)'
;ERLDKLAYPNTSEATKPRLIRTMHAKPKPLPTQRRHDTATDGWMVAGPAAGPVVRSHGPYLVSGGWWRKEVRRRYFYVETQRGQWHWIFYDERRRRWFEQGRVE
;
A
#
# COMPACT_ATOMS: atom_id res chain seq x y z
N GLU A 1 -7.58 32.30 -27.85
CA GLU A 1 -8.94 31.80 -27.57
C GLU A 1 -9.43 32.40 -26.26
N ARG A 2 -10.69 32.83 -26.16
CA ARG A 2 -11.25 33.51 -24.98
C ARG A 2 -11.70 32.47 -23.95
N LEU A 3 -11.15 32.53 -22.73
CA LEU A 3 -11.36 31.55 -21.64
C LEU A 3 -12.84 31.36 -21.26
N ASP A 4 -13.66 32.38 -21.49
CA ASP A 4 -15.10 32.43 -21.26
C ASP A 4 -15.94 31.59 -22.24
N LYS A 5 -15.30 30.98 -23.25
CA LYS A 5 -15.95 30.03 -24.17
C LYS A 5 -15.69 28.55 -23.83
N LEU A 6 -14.88 28.25 -22.82
CA LEU A 6 -14.66 26.88 -22.39
C LEU A 6 -15.86 26.38 -21.61
N ALA A 7 -16.47 25.30 -22.10
CA ALA A 7 -17.52 24.61 -21.36
C ALA A 7 -16.96 24.12 -20.02
N TYR A 8 -17.77 24.27 -18.96
CA TYR A 8 -17.41 23.73 -17.65
C TYR A 8 -17.20 22.22 -17.75
N PRO A 9 -16.17 21.66 -17.08
CA PRO A 9 -15.95 20.23 -17.07
C PRO A 9 -17.19 19.54 -16.47
N ASN A 10 -17.89 18.77 -17.29
CA ASN A 10 -19.01 17.97 -16.84
C ASN A 10 -18.45 16.70 -16.19
N THR A 11 -18.63 16.56 -14.88
CA THR A 11 -18.08 15.43 -14.14
C THR A 11 -18.96 14.22 -14.39
N SER A 12 -18.46 13.23 -15.15
CA SER A 12 -19.18 11.98 -15.33
C SER A 12 -19.24 11.19 -14.03
N GLU A 13 -20.39 10.58 -13.77
CA GLU A 13 -20.57 9.68 -12.64
C GLU A 13 -19.64 8.47 -12.82
N ALA A 14 -18.86 8.13 -11.79
CA ALA A 14 -17.88 7.06 -11.87
C ALA A 14 -18.59 5.71 -11.91
N THR A 15 -18.55 5.02 -13.05
CA THR A 15 -19.20 3.71 -13.27
C THR A 15 -18.54 2.58 -12.47
N LYS A 16 -17.35 2.79 -11.90
CA LYS A 16 -16.61 1.81 -11.08
C LYS A 16 -16.49 2.31 -9.64
N PRO A 17 -16.60 1.42 -8.63
CA PRO A 17 -16.31 1.79 -7.25
C PRO A 17 -14.88 2.35 -7.17
N ARG A 18 -14.75 3.49 -6.51
CA ARG A 18 -13.46 4.17 -6.34
C ARG A 18 -12.70 3.47 -5.24
N LEU A 19 -11.52 2.93 -5.56
CA LEU A 19 -10.63 2.40 -4.55
C LEU A 19 -10.07 3.56 -3.71
N ILE A 20 -10.36 3.54 -2.41
CA ILE A 20 -9.89 4.52 -1.42
C ILE A 20 -8.73 3.90 -0.65
N ARG A 21 -7.59 4.59 -0.68
CA ARG A 21 -6.42 4.19 0.10
C ARG A 21 -6.40 4.91 1.45
N THR A 22 -6.91 4.25 2.48
CA THR A 22 -6.91 4.76 3.86
C THR A 22 -5.55 4.55 4.50
N MET A 23 -4.83 5.64 4.77
CA MET A 23 -3.50 5.60 5.38
C MET A 23 -3.55 5.72 6.90
N HIS A 24 -2.74 4.93 7.60
CA HIS A 24 -2.53 5.11 9.03
C HIS A 24 -1.69 6.37 9.30
N ALA A 25 -2.05 7.12 10.34
CA ALA A 25 -1.29 8.28 10.79
C ALA A 25 0.17 7.93 11.13
N LYS A 26 0.41 6.72 11.65
CA LYS A 26 1.74 6.12 11.80
C LYS A 26 1.71 4.70 11.25
N PRO A 27 2.74 4.26 10.49
CA PRO A 27 2.82 2.89 10.02
C PRO A 27 2.79 1.90 11.19
N LYS A 28 1.93 0.88 11.10
CA LYS A 28 1.80 -0.14 12.13
C LYS A 28 2.81 -1.24 11.89
N PRO A 29 3.60 -1.67 12.88
CA PRO A 29 4.53 -2.77 12.68
C PRO A 29 3.79 -4.08 12.40
N LEU A 30 4.27 -4.84 11.43
CA LEU A 30 3.74 -6.17 11.11
C LEU A 30 4.53 -7.28 11.83
N PRO A 31 3.96 -8.49 11.96
CA PRO A 31 4.69 -9.67 12.41
C PRO A 31 5.96 -9.88 11.58
N THR A 32 7.01 -10.39 12.21
CA THR A 32 8.24 -10.73 11.50
C THR A 32 7.97 -11.84 10.49
N GLN A 33 8.26 -11.57 9.23
CA GLN A 33 8.29 -12.57 8.17
C GLN A 33 9.74 -12.96 7.90
N ARG A 34 9.98 -14.24 7.62
CA ARG A 34 11.33 -14.77 7.33
C ARG A 34 11.97 -14.15 6.08
N ARG A 35 11.16 -13.64 5.15
CA ARG A 35 11.59 -13.05 3.89
C ARG A 35 11.41 -11.53 3.92
N HIS A 36 12.37 -10.82 3.33
CA HIS A 36 12.45 -9.35 3.33
C HIS A 36 12.25 -8.76 1.93
N ASP A 37 12.38 -9.61 0.91
CA ASP A 37 12.32 -9.33 -0.51
C ASP A 37 10.90 -9.50 -1.07
N THR A 38 10.10 -10.39 -0.46
CA THR A 38 8.76 -10.71 -0.96
C THR A 38 7.74 -10.80 0.17
N ALA A 39 6.62 -10.10 0.01
CA ALA A 39 5.41 -10.38 0.78
C ALA A 39 4.72 -11.59 0.13
N THR A 40 4.98 -12.79 0.67
CA THR A 40 4.62 -14.07 0.04
C THR A 40 3.24 -14.56 0.44
N ASP A 41 2.72 -15.45 -0.40
CA ASP A 41 1.54 -16.25 -0.11
C ASP A 41 1.69 -17.01 1.23
N GLY A 42 0.58 -17.11 1.98
CA GLY A 42 0.56 -17.76 3.29
C GLY A 42 0.85 -16.86 4.49
N TRP A 43 1.33 -15.63 4.30
CA TRP A 43 1.62 -14.73 5.41
C TRP A 43 0.35 -14.11 6.01
N MET A 44 0.17 -14.19 7.33
CA MET A 44 -0.97 -13.60 8.04
C MET A 44 -0.73 -12.13 8.42
N VAL A 45 -0.81 -11.22 7.43
CA VAL A 45 -0.54 -9.78 7.62
C VAL A 45 -1.51 -9.07 8.57
N ALA A 46 -2.78 -9.50 8.58
CA ALA A 46 -3.84 -8.90 9.41
C ALA A 46 -4.43 -9.90 10.42
N GLY A 47 -3.65 -10.91 10.77
CA GLY A 47 -4.04 -11.97 11.69
C GLY A 47 -4.97 -13.03 11.07
N PRO A 48 -5.36 -14.05 11.86
CA PRO A 48 -6.08 -15.22 11.35
C PRO A 48 -7.44 -14.91 10.73
N ALA A 49 -8.13 -13.88 11.20
CA ALA A 49 -9.46 -13.50 10.72
C ALA A 49 -9.48 -13.04 9.26
N ALA A 50 -8.41 -12.38 8.80
CA ALA A 50 -8.25 -11.98 7.39
C ALA A 50 -7.78 -13.13 6.50
N GLY A 51 -7.16 -14.16 7.10
CA GLY A 51 -6.54 -15.26 6.38
C GLY A 51 -5.16 -14.90 5.82
N PRO A 52 -4.51 -15.85 5.13
CA PRO A 52 -3.21 -15.64 4.52
C PRO A 52 -3.28 -14.65 3.36
N VAL A 53 -2.13 -14.04 3.03
CA VAL A 53 -1.93 -13.40 1.72
C VAL A 53 -2.10 -14.43 0.62
N VAL A 54 -2.84 -14.07 -0.42
CA VAL A 54 -3.11 -14.89 -1.62
C VAL A 54 -2.68 -14.21 -2.91
N ARG A 55 -2.47 -12.88 -2.88
CA ARG A 55 -1.92 -12.11 -4.01
C ARG A 55 -1.00 -11.01 -3.49
N SER A 56 0.04 -10.71 -4.25
CA SER A 56 1.03 -9.70 -3.91
C SER A 56 1.48 -8.94 -5.16
N HIS A 57 1.45 -7.61 -5.09
CA HIS A 57 1.89 -6.70 -6.16
C HIS A 57 2.98 -5.78 -5.65
N GLY A 58 4.12 -5.78 -6.34
CA GLY A 58 5.34 -5.04 -5.97
C GLY A 58 6.60 -5.85 -6.28
N PRO A 59 7.78 -5.44 -5.75
CA PRO A 59 7.98 -4.27 -4.91
C PRO A 59 7.89 -2.94 -5.67
N TYR A 60 7.22 -1.95 -5.09
CA TYR A 60 7.35 -0.55 -5.47
C TYR A 60 8.39 0.12 -4.58
N LEU A 61 9.50 0.56 -5.18
CA LEU A 61 10.63 1.10 -4.43
C LEU A 61 10.47 2.60 -4.17
N VAL A 62 10.69 3.01 -2.92
CA VAL A 62 10.77 4.42 -2.51
C VAL A 62 12.10 4.65 -1.81
N SER A 63 12.93 5.49 -2.42
CA SER A 63 14.19 5.98 -1.86
C SER A 63 14.12 7.49 -1.69
N GLY A 64 14.58 8.01 -0.54
CA GLY A 64 14.46 9.42 -0.22
C GLY A 64 15.20 9.82 1.04
N GLY A 65 14.95 11.05 1.52
CA GLY A 65 15.53 11.52 2.79
C GLY A 65 17.04 11.76 2.74
N TRP A 66 17.62 11.88 1.54
CA TRP A 66 19.05 12.06 1.27
C TRP A 66 19.72 13.14 2.11
N TRP A 67 19.00 14.23 2.39
CA TRP A 67 19.54 15.39 3.10
C TRP A 67 19.43 15.33 4.63
N ARG A 68 18.76 14.33 5.21
CA ARG A 68 18.53 14.26 6.67
C ARG A 68 18.62 12.85 7.21
N LYS A 69 17.83 11.95 6.65
CA LYS A 69 17.77 10.55 7.09
C LYS A 69 17.29 9.72 5.94
N GLU A 70 18.21 8.98 5.34
CA GLU A 70 17.91 8.13 4.21
C GLU A 70 16.77 7.17 4.55
N VAL A 71 15.80 7.11 3.63
CA VAL A 71 14.66 6.22 3.68
C VAL A 71 14.74 5.35 2.45
N ARG A 72 14.72 4.04 2.65
CA ARG A 72 14.58 3.04 1.59
C ARG A 72 13.50 2.06 1.99
N ARG A 73 12.41 2.02 1.23
CA ARG A 73 11.22 1.19 1.49
C ARG A 73 10.81 0.43 0.24
N ARG A 74 10.47 -0.85 0.42
CA ARG A 74 9.85 -1.69 -0.60
C ARG A 74 8.38 -1.86 -0.27
N TYR A 75 7.49 -1.21 -1.02
CA TYR A 75 6.05 -1.28 -0.81
C TYR A 75 5.42 -2.42 -1.61
N PHE A 76 4.36 -3.01 -1.06
CA PHE A 76 3.55 -4.04 -1.70
C PHE A 76 2.07 -3.74 -1.45
N TYR A 77 1.24 -4.05 -2.43
CA TYR A 77 -0.18 -4.28 -2.21
C TYR A 77 -0.40 -5.78 -2.07
N VAL A 78 -0.93 -6.20 -0.94
CA VAL A 78 -1.23 -7.61 -0.69
C VAL A 78 -2.71 -7.81 -0.47
N GLU A 79 -3.24 -8.84 -1.07
CA GLU A 79 -4.61 -9.27 -0.86
C GLU A 79 -4.63 -10.50 0.02
N THR A 80 -5.49 -10.46 1.03
CA THR A 80 -5.73 -11.61 1.91
C THR A 80 -6.81 -12.52 1.33
N GLN A 81 -6.90 -13.76 1.81
CA GLN A 81 -7.90 -14.72 1.36
C GLN A 81 -9.35 -14.21 1.51
N ARG A 82 -9.60 -13.29 2.45
CA ARG A 82 -10.92 -12.66 2.66
C ARG A 82 -11.14 -11.42 1.77
N GLY A 83 -10.26 -11.15 0.82
CA GLY A 83 -10.38 -10.06 -0.15
C GLY A 83 -9.97 -8.68 0.36
N GLN A 84 -9.37 -8.57 1.56
CA GLN A 84 -8.88 -7.29 2.05
C GLN A 84 -7.53 -6.94 1.42
N TRP A 85 -7.41 -5.71 0.95
CA TRP A 85 -6.17 -5.17 0.42
C TRP A 85 -5.42 -4.36 1.46
N HIS A 86 -4.17 -4.75 1.69
CA HIS A 86 -3.26 -4.06 2.60
C HIS A 86 -2.11 -3.44 1.81
N TRP A 87 -1.78 -2.20 2.16
CA TRP A 87 -0.61 -1.49 1.66
C TRP A 87 0.50 -1.57 2.69
N ILE A 88 1.48 -2.42 2.43
CA ILE A 88 2.55 -2.74 3.38
C ILE A 88 3.91 -2.33 2.81
N PHE A 89 4.92 -2.23 3.66
CA PHE A 89 6.29 -2.05 3.21
C PHE A 89 7.32 -2.68 4.13
N TYR A 90 8.44 -3.06 3.53
CA TYR A 90 9.66 -3.37 4.26
C TYR A 90 10.54 -2.11 4.34
N ASP A 91 10.83 -1.65 5.56
CA ASP A 91 11.77 -0.57 5.82
C ASP A 91 13.18 -1.17 5.93
N GLU A 92 14.03 -0.88 4.96
CA GLU A 92 15.36 -1.51 4.87
C GLU A 92 16.29 -1.10 5.99
N ARG A 93 16.18 0.16 6.44
CA ARG A 93 17.00 0.70 7.52
C ARG A 93 16.61 0.10 8.86
N ARG A 94 15.31 -0.12 9.09
CA ARG A 94 14.78 -0.76 10.32
C ARG A 94 14.74 -2.28 10.23
N ARG A 95 15.01 -2.85 9.04
CA ARG A 95 14.88 -4.27 8.71
C ARG A 95 13.55 -4.86 9.19
N ARG A 96 12.45 -4.13 8.97
CA ARG A 96 11.14 -4.47 9.55
C ARG A 96 9.99 -4.14 8.60
N TRP A 97 8.97 -4.98 8.64
CA TRP A 97 7.73 -4.81 7.91
C TRP A 97 6.74 -3.90 8.66
N PHE A 98 6.00 -3.10 7.90
CA PHE A 98 4.96 -2.20 8.40
C PHE A 98 3.75 -2.19 7.48
N GLU A 99 2.55 -2.01 8.04
CA GLU A 99 1.33 -1.64 7.34
C GLU A 99 1.25 -0.12 7.28
N GLN A 100 1.23 0.42 6.06
CA GLN A 100 1.02 1.84 5.80
C GLN A 100 -0.47 2.18 5.82
N GLY A 101 -1.33 1.26 5.38
CA GLY A 101 -2.77 1.45 5.30
C GLY A 101 -3.49 0.33 4.56
N ARG A 102 -4.76 0.56 4.22
CA ARG A 102 -5.63 -0.38 3.49
C ARG A 102 -6.18 0.26 2.22
N VAL A 103 -6.67 -0.58 1.31
CA VAL A 103 -7.39 -0.16 0.10
C VAL A 103 -8.78 -0.81 0.14
N GLU A 104 -9.82 0.01 -0.01
CA GLU A 104 -11.23 -0.40 0.03
C GLU A 104 -12.00 0.15 -1.18
#